data_AF-U5ECW1-F1
#
_entry.id   AF-U5ECW1-F1
#
_cell.length_a   1.000
_cell.length_b   1.000
_cell.length_c   1.000
_cell.angle_alpha   90.00
_cell.angle_beta   90.00
_cell.angle_gamma   90.00
#
_symmetry.space_group_name_H-M   'P 1'
#
loop_
_entity.id
_entity.type
_entity.pdbx_description
1 polymer ?
#
loop_
_entity_poly.entity_id
_entity_poly.type
_entity_poly.pdbx_seq_one_letter_code
_entity_poly.pdbx_strand_id
1 'polypeptide(L)'
;LIRHLPLIIGDIVLKNNSNLIFLKKYEILLLMLDILGIVFSPWRTMEMADELEKLIEKHHRLFVEEYGEDNYIPKHHLLTHYGRVARRMGSLIL
;
A
#
# COMPACT_ATOMS: atom_id res chain seq x y z
N LEU A 1 15.50 -1.23 -1.61
CA LEU A 1 15.38 -1.91 -2.92
C LEU A 1 13.98 -1.77 -3.53
N ILE A 2 12.91 -2.21 -2.86
CA ILE A 2 11.54 -2.19 -3.44
C ILE A 2 11.01 -0.79 -3.82
N ARG A 3 11.44 0.28 -3.14
CA ARG A 3 11.09 1.67 -3.47
C ARG A 3 11.58 2.13 -4.85
N HIS A 4 12.59 1.49 -5.42
CA HIS A 4 13.10 1.79 -6.75
C HIS A 4 12.46 0.93 -7.85
N LEU A 5 11.69 -0.10 -7.47
CA LEU A 5 11.06 -1.00 -8.43
C LEU A 5 10.17 -0.26 -9.44
N PRO A 6 9.34 0.73 -9.06
CA PRO A 6 8.57 1.53 -10.01
C PRO A 6 9.43 2.24 -11.07
N LEU A 7 10.65 2.67 -10.73
CA LEU A 7 11.55 3.32 -11.68
C LEU A 7 12.16 2.33 -12.67
N ILE A 8 12.31 1.07 -12.26
CA ILE A 8 12.94 0.02 -13.08
C ILE A 8 11.96 -0.56 -14.09
N ILE A 9 10.69 -0.74 -13.69
CA ILE A 9 9.69 -1.46 -14.52
C ILE A 9 8.51 -0.57 -14.96
N GLY A 10 8.40 0.65 -14.46
CA GLY A 10 7.23 1.50 -14.67
C GLY A 10 7.01 1.86 -16.13
N ASP A 11 8.06 2.12 -16.90
CA ASP A 11 7.94 2.41 -18.32
C ASP A 11 7.49 1.18 -19.12
N ILE A 12 7.92 -0.03 -18.74
CA ILE A 12 7.49 -1.28 -19.36
C ILE A 12 6.01 -1.55 -19.09
N VAL A 13 5.56 -1.36 -17.85
CA VAL A 13 4.14 -1.51 -17.48
C VAL A 13 3.28 -0.50 -18.23
N LEU A 14 3.70 0.77 -18.27
CA LEU A 14 2.95 1.85 -18.94
C LEU A 14 2.96 1.75 -20.47
N LYS A 15 4.02 1.20 -21.09
CA LYS A 15 4.01 0.95 -22.53
C LYS A 15 3.07 -0.19 -22.91
N ASN A 16 2.86 -1.14 -22.01
CA ASN A 16 1.94 -2.26 -22.18
C ASN A 16 0.56 -1.99 -21.56
N ASN A 17 0.07 -0.75 -21.64
CA ASN A 17 -1.24 -0.33 -21.09
C ASN A 17 -2.44 -1.17 -21.58
N SER A 18 -2.29 -1.92 -22.67
CA SER A 18 -3.29 -2.87 -23.17
C SER A 18 -3.49 -4.08 -22.25
N ASN A 19 -2.53 -4.38 -21.36
CA ASN A 19 -2.64 -5.46 -20.39
C ASN A 19 -3.05 -4.93 -19.01
N LEU A 20 -4.36 -4.85 -18.80
CA LEU A 20 -4.97 -4.33 -17.58
C LEU A 20 -4.53 -5.08 -16.31
N ILE A 21 -4.18 -6.37 -16.41
CA ILE A 21 -3.72 -7.16 -15.26
C ILE A 21 -2.38 -6.64 -14.75
N PHE A 22 -1.44 -6.31 -15.64
CA PHE A 22 -0.16 -5.73 -15.21
C PHE A 22 -0.34 -4.34 -14.59
N LEU A 23 -1.26 -3.52 -15.11
CA LEU A 23 -1.57 -2.21 -14.55
C LEU A 23 -2.13 -2.30 -13.13
N LYS A 24 -3.09 -3.18 -12.89
CA LYS A 24 -3.72 -3.37 -11.56
C LYS A 24 -2.70 -3.86 -10.53
N LYS A 25 -1.86 -4.84 -10.90
CA LYS A 25 -0.76 -5.32 -10.05
C LYS A 25 0.27 -4.22 -9.74
N TYR A 26 0.54 -3.36 -10.70
CA TYR A 26 1.43 -2.21 -10.52
C TYR A 26 0.82 -1.16 -9.60
N GLU A 27 -0.48 -0.87 -9.72
CA GLU A 27 -1.18 0.03 -8.79
C GLU A 27 -1.15 -0.49 -7.35
N ILE A 28 -1.36 -1.79 -7.15
CA ILE A 28 -1.25 -2.43 -5.82
C ILE A 28 0.16 -2.23 -5.24
N LEU A 29 1.20 -2.42 -6.05
CA LEU A 29 2.59 -2.16 -5.64
C LEU A 29 2.80 -0.69 -5.24
N LEU A 30 2.31 0.27 -6.04
CA LEU A 30 2.45 1.69 -5.75
C LEU A 30 1.77 2.07 -4.43
N LEU A 31 0.54 1.60 -4.22
CA LEU A 31 -0.19 1.83 -2.96
C LEU A 31 0.55 1.25 -1.75
N MET A 32 1.14 0.05 -1.89
CA MET A 32 1.98 -0.51 -0.83
C MET A 32 3.19 0.38 -0.55
N LEU A 33 3.83 0.95 -1.57
CA LEU A 33 4.95 1.87 -1.37
C LEU A 33 4.53 3.18 -0.69
N ASP A 34 3.34 3.71 -1.01
CA ASP A 34 2.79 4.91 -0.36
C ASP A 34 2.48 4.65 1.12
N ILE A 35 1.84 3.51 1.42
CA ILE A 35 1.60 3.03 2.80
C ILE A 35 2.92 2.96 3.57
N LEU A 36 3.94 2.32 3.00
CA LEU A 36 5.25 2.24 3.63
C LEU A 36 5.86 3.64 3.79
N GLY A 37 5.68 4.54 2.82
CA GLY A 37 6.11 5.93 2.91
C GLY A 37 5.60 6.62 4.18
N ILE A 38 4.31 6.47 4.50
CA ILE A 38 3.70 7.03 5.71
C ILE A 38 4.18 6.28 6.96
N VAL A 39 4.16 4.95 6.94
CA VAL A 39 4.57 4.10 8.08
C VAL A 39 6.02 4.39 8.51
N PHE A 40 6.93 4.59 7.56
CA PHE A 40 8.34 4.90 7.81
C PHE A 40 8.63 6.41 8.00
N SER A 41 7.64 7.28 7.86
CA SER A 41 7.84 8.72 8.06
C SER A 41 7.78 9.09 9.56
N PRO A 42 8.46 10.18 9.98
CA PRO A 42 8.21 10.74 11.31
C PRO A 42 6.74 11.17 11.42
N TRP A 43 6.02 10.56 12.35
CA TRP A 43 4.60 10.85 12.58
C TRP A 43 4.45 12.22 13.24
N ARG A 44 3.65 13.08 12.61
CA ARG A 44 3.51 14.47 13.05
C ARG A 44 2.07 14.90 13.28
N THR A 45 1.10 14.27 12.61
CA THR A 45 -0.28 14.73 12.66
C THR A 45 -1.29 13.56 12.54
N MET A 46 -2.54 13.80 12.97
CA MET A 46 -3.61 12.81 12.91
C MET A 46 -4.07 12.53 11.48
N GLU A 47 -3.94 13.52 10.59
CA GLU A 47 -4.26 13.42 9.16
C GLU A 47 -3.39 12.36 8.47
N MET A 48 -2.15 12.15 8.95
CA MET A 48 -1.30 11.07 8.44
C MET A 48 -1.88 9.69 8.77
N ALA A 49 -2.55 9.56 9.91
CA ALA A 49 -3.24 8.32 10.29
C ALA A 49 -4.49 8.10 9.45
N ASP A 50 -5.27 9.17 9.20
CA ASP A 50 -6.43 9.12 8.31
C ASP A 50 -6.02 8.72 6.89
N GLU A 51 -4.95 9.31 6.38
CA GLU A 51 -4.43 8.99 5.05
C GLU A 51 -3.93 7.54 4.98
N LEU A 52 -3.25 7.07 6.03
CA LEU A 52 -2.82 5.68 6.12
C LEU A 52 -4.00 4.71 6.05
N GLU A 53 -5.09 4.96 6.78
CA GLU A 53 -6.29 4.10 6.74
C GLU A 53 -6.91 4.07 5.35
N LYS A 54 -7.05 5.23 4.68
CA LYS A 54 -7.58 5.31 3.32
C LYS A 54 -6.74 4.53 2.31
N LEU A 55 -5.41 4.67 2.38
CA LEU A 55 -4.50 3.95 1.49
C LEU A 55 -4.57 2.44 1.72
N ILE A 56 -4.63 2.01 2.99
CA ILE A 56 -4.75 0.58 3.32
C ILE A 56 -6.09 0.01 2.86
N GLU A 57 -7.19 0.72 3.05
CA GLU A 57 -8.52 0.30 2.56
C GLU A 57 -8.51 0.17 1.03
N LYS A 58 -7.99 1.18 0.32
CA LYS A 58 -7.86 1.14 -1.15
C LYS A 58 -7.00 -0.04 -1.60
N HIS A 59 -5.84 -0.24 -0.96
CA HIS A 59 -4.95 -1.35 -1.26
C HIS A 59 -5.62 -2.70 -1.01
N HIS A 60 -6.29 -2.87 0.13
CA HIS A 60 -6.99 -4.11 0.48
C HIS A 60 -8.07 -4.45 -0.55
N ARG A 61 -8.91 -3.48 -0.91
CA ARG A 61 -9.96 -3.68 -1.92
C ARG A 61 -9.39 -4.14 -3.26
N LEU A 62 -8.37 -3.45 -3.77
CA LEU A 62 -7.73 -3.82 -5.03
C LEU A 62 -7.03 -5.17 -4.95
N PHE A 63 -6.39 -5.48 -3.82
CA PHE A 63 -5.74 -6.78 -3.62
C PHE A 63 -6.75 -7.93 -3.67
N VAL A 64 -7.89 -7.80 -2.97
CA VAL A 64 -8.94 -8.82 -2.98
C VAL A 64 -9.58 -8.95 -4.36
N GLU A 65 -9.78 -7.85 -5.08
CA GLU A 65 -10.29 -7.88 -6.46
C GLU A 65 -9.35 -8.65 -7.40
N GLU A 66 -8.03 -8.44 -7.30
CA GLU A 66 -7.06 -9.05 -8.21
C GLU A 66 -6.61 -10.47 -7.84
N TYR A 67 -6.55 -10.77 -6.55
CA TYR A 67 -5.98 -12.01 -6.05
C TYR A 67 -6.99 -12.89 -5.33
N GLY A 68 -8.21 -12.41 -5.05
CA GLY A 68 -9.21 -13.14 -4.27
C GLY A 68 -8.93 -13.09 -2.77
N GLU A 69 -10.00 -13.26 -1.98
CA GLU A 69 -9.96 -13.11 -0.52
C GLU A 69 -9.14 -14.19 0.18
N ASP A 70 -9.11 -15.42 -0.36
CA ASP A 70 -8.32 -16.54 0.18
C ASP A 70 -6.81 -16.27 0.17
N ASN A 71 -6.34 -15.38 -0.70
CA ASN A 71 -4.93 -14.97 -0.78
C ASN A 71 -4.58 -13.85 0.21
N TYR A 72 -5.57 -13.31 0.92
CA TYR A 72 -5.40 -12.26 1.93
C TYR A 72 -4.98 -12.84 3.28
N ILE A 73 -3.70 -13.23 3.37
CA ILE A 73 -3.16 -13.87 4.58
C ILE A 73 -2.99 -12.91 5.78
N PRO A 74 -2.79 -13.43 7.01
CA PRO A 74 -2.80 -12.62 8.25
C PRO A 74 -1.86 -11.41 8.26
N LYS A 75 -0.71 -11.46 7.57
CA LYS A 75 0.19 -10.31 7.46
C LYS A 75 -0.46 -9.12 6.75
N HIS A 76 -1.34 -9.37 5.78
CA HIS A 76 -2.09 -8.32 5.11
C HIS A 76 -3.19 -7.78 6.02
N HIS A 77 -3.91 -8.66 6.71
CA HIS A 77 -4.93 -8.23 7.68
C HIS A 77 -4.34 -7.36 8.80
N LEU A 78 -3.13 -7.68 9.27
CA LEU A 78 -2.42 -6.88 10.26
C LEU A 78 -2.27 -5.42 9.82
N LEU A 79 -2.04 -5.19 8.52
CA LEU A 79 -1.90 -3.86 7.94
C LEU A 79 -3.11 -2.98 8.21
N THR A 80 -4.34 -3.52 8.18
CA THR A 80 -5.58 -2.76 8.41
C THR A 80 -5.66 -2.13 9.81
N HIS A 81 -4.88 -2.64 10.76
CA HIS A 81 -4.81 -2.08 12.11
C HIS A 81 -3.82 -0.93 12.25
N TYR A 82 -2.95 -0.69 11.26
CA TYR A 82 -1.83 0.25 11.38
C TYR A 82 -2.29 1.67 11.63
N GLY A 83 -3.31 2.15 10.91
CA GLY A 83 -3.86 3.49 11.12
C GLY A 83 -4.34 3.71 12.55
N ARG A 84 -5.17 2.79 13.07
CA ARG A 84 -5.65 2.84 14.45
C ARG A 84 -4.52 2.81 15.48
N VAL A 85 -3.52 1.96 15.30
CA VAL A 85 -2.37 1.88 16.21
C VAL A 85 -1.59 3.19 16.18
N ALA A 86 -1.36 3.74 15.00
CA ALA A 86 -0.57 4.94 14.84
C ALA A 86 -1.28 6.21 15.34
N ARG A 87 -2.62 6.29 15.26
CA ARG A 87 -3.40 7.32 15.97
C ARG A 87 -3.14 7.33 17.48
N ARG A 88 -2.91 6.16 18.07
CA ARG A 88 -2.74 6.01 19.52
C ARG A 88 -1.29 6.19 19.96
N MET A 89 -0.34 5.69 19.17
CA MET A 89 1.07 5.61 19.56
C MET A 89 1.97 6.59 18.79
N GLY A 90 1.46 7.26 17.77
CA GLY A 90 2.28 8.02 16.83
C GLY A 90 3.06 7.09 15.91
N SER A 91 4.38 7.23 15.90
CA SER A 91 5.25 6.44 15.02
C SER A 91 5.13 4.94 15.28
N LEU A 92 4.93 4.17 14.21
CA LEU A 92 4.90 2.70 14.27
C LEU A 92 6.30 2.07 14.29
N ILE A 93 7.32 2.91 14.16
CA ILE A 93 8.73 2.52 14.09
C ILE A 93 9.47 3.34 15.13
N LEU A 94 10.25 2.64 15.95
CA LEU A 94 11.14 3.20 16.95
C LEU A 94 12.31 3.94 16.30
#